data_AF-A0A4R4FI15-F1
#
_entry.id   AF-A0A4R4FI15-F1
#
_cell.length_a   1.000
_cell.length_b   1.000
_cell.length_c   1.000
_cell.angle_alpha   90.00
_cell.angle_beta   90.00
_cell.angle_gamma   90.00
#
_symmetry.space_group_name_H-M   'P 1'
#
loop_
_entity.id
_entity.type
_entity.pdbx_description
1 polymer ?
#
loop_
_entity_poly.entity_id
_entity_poly.type
_entity_poly.pdbx_seq_one_letter_code
_entity_poly.pdbx_strand_id
1 'polypeptide(L)'
;MKKYFGSIIFFSMAITVAAQLNINLFITDFKLSVAVICFPAFLFIAQSFPVIPVTVFGAVGVFASRLLLVWLQNGRLSGAVRSYYPEVIFYLCYGLAFYLYTRSLGGSRLDRNRAILPLFAIDYGANLIELLFRIRLEAFTPKAQASILLAAAARTAVIWCVLTVFAHYRLLLLKQEHEERYKRLVLLISKLDGEVMWMKKNTTLIEDTMNTSYRLYERLKERDESSPLARSALKVAKDIHEVKKEYLLIMRGISETLDEELEGDGMYLDELLELLKDTMIRSAAEHKKKLTMETDCRDRVYTNRHYALMSIFRNLFVNALEAAEKDEVHIYVKEQAEEDMFIFTVTDDGPGVREEDQADIFKAGFSTKINFSTGEVNRGLGLNLVKDLVEGQFGGTLALSSIPGSTTFTIRIPQEKMKVVV
;
A
#
# COMPACT_ATOMS: atom_id res chain seq x y z
N MET A 1 10.62 17.13 -24.39
CA MET A 1 9.82 17.17 -25.65
C MET A 1 9.27 15.82 -26.08
N LYS A 2 10.05 14.72 -26.19
CA LYS A 2 9.54 13.40 -26.63
C LYS A 2 8.36 12.84 -25.81
N LYS A 3 8.38 13.00 -24.47
CA LYS A 3 7.30 12.53 -23.57
C LYS A 3 5.96 13.28 -23.77
N TYR A 4 5.99 14.53 -24.23
CA TYR A 4 4.78 15.32 -24.53
C TYR A 4 4.17 14.95 -25.87
N PHE A 5 5.00 14.61 -26.87
CA PHE A 5 4.54 14.27 -28.21
C PHE A 5 3.74 12.95 -28.23
N GLY A 6 4.19 11.94 -27.47
CA GLY A 6 3.46 10.68 -27.33
C GLY A 6 2.07 10.85 -26.73
N SER A 7 1.93 11.67 -25.68
CA SER A 7 0.64 11.96 -25.06
C SER A 7 -0.31 12.71 -25.99
N ILE A 8 0.19 13.67 -26.77
CA ILE A 8 -0.63 14.41 -27.75
C ILE A 8 -1.21 13.44 -28.79
N ILE A 9 -0.38 12.57 -29.37
CA ILE A 9 -0.83 11.58 -30.35
C ILE A 9 -1.88 10.66 -29.74
N PHE A 10 -1.62 10.13 -28.55
CA PHE A 10 -2.53 9.21 -27.87
C PHE A 10 -3.91 9.85 -27.65
N PHE A 11 -3.96 11.04 -27.04
CA PHE A 11 -5.22 11.71 -26.75
C PHE A 11 -5.97 12.14 -28.01
N SER A 12 -5.26 12.65 -29.04
CA SER A 12 -5.88 13.02 -30.31
C SER A 12 -6.43 11.81 -31.07
N MET A 13 -5.72 10.68 -31.04
CA MET A 13 -6.19 9.41 -31.61
C MET A 13 -7.45 8.94 -30.87
N ALA A 14 -7.44 8.96 -29.53
CA ALA A 14 -8.58 8.55 -28.72
C ALA A 14 -9.83 9.41 -28.99
N ILE A 15 -9.68 10.74 -29.12
CA ILE A 15 -10.76 11.65 -29.54
C ILE A 15 -11.27 11.29 -30.93
N THR A 16 -10.36 11.02 -31.88
CA THR A 16 -10.72 10.67 -33.26
C THR A 16 -11.55 9.38 -33.32
N VAL A 17 -11.18 8.37 -32.53
CA VAL A 17 -11.92 7.10 -32.41
C VAL A 17 -13.27 7.33 -31.72
N ALA A 18 -13.27 8.04 -30.58
CA ALA A 18 -14.49 8.35 -29.85
C ALA A 18 -15.51 9.15 -30.67
N ALA A 19 -15.06 9.97 -31.62
CA ALA A 19 -15.94 10.73 -32.50
C ALA A 19 -16.70 9.85 -33.50
N GLN A 20 -16.26 8.62 -33.75
CA GLN A 20 -16.99 7.68 -34.61
C GLN A 20 -18.18 7.04 -33.89
N LEU A 21 -18.15 7.04 -32.56
CA LEU A 21 -19.27 6.63 -31.73
C LEU A 21 -20.27 7.78 -31.68
N ASN A 22 -21.27 7.74 -32.57
CA ASN A 22 -22.38 8.67 -32.58
C ASN A 22 -23.65 7.97 -32.08
N ILE A 23 -24.33 8.57 -31.11
CA ILE A 23 -25.66 8.11 -30.67
C ILE A 23 -26.71 8.97 -31.38
N ASN A 24 -27.63 8.34 -32.10
CA ASN A 24 -28.80 9.01 -32.65
C ASN A 24 -29.82 9.18 -31.51
N LEU A 25 -30.01 10.41 -31.03
CA LEU A 25 -30.99 10.71 -29.98
C LEU A 25 -32.25 11.31 -30.61
N PHE A 26 -33.33 10.52 -30.67
CA PHE A 26 -34.77 10.84 -30.87
C PHE A 26 -35.23 11.90 -31.91
N ILE A 27 -34.33 12.67 -32.50
CA ILE A 27 -34.56 13.69 -33.54
C ILE A 27 -33.66 13.28 -34.70
N THR A 28 -34.27 13.05 -35.86
CA THR A 28 -33.73 12.35 -37.04
C THR A 28 -32.45 12.94 -37.66
N ASP A 29 -31.96 14.11 -37.21
CA ASP A 29 -30.81 14.79 -37.80
C ASP A 29 -29.69 15.16 -36.80
N PHE A 30 -29.78 14.78 -35.52
CA PHE A 30 -28.76 15.15 -34.52
C PHE A 30 -27.95 13.94 -34.03
N LYS A 31 -26.68 13.88 -34.45
CA LYS A 31 -25.70 12.86 -34.04
C LYS A 31 -24.91 13.36 -32.81
N LEU A 32 -25.09 12.72 -31.66
CA LEU A 32 -24.31 13.05 -30.47
C LEU A 32 -22.93 12.37 -30.52
N SER A 33 -21.86 13.14 -30.70
CA SER A 33 -20.47 12.64 -30.67
C SER A 33 -19.99 12.40 -29.24
N VAL A 34 -19.45 11.21 -28.96
CA VAL A 34 -18.89 10.84 -27.65
C VAL A 34 -17.54 11.51 -27.37
N ALA A 35 -16.83 12.00 -28.40
CA ALA A 35 -15.47 12.53 -28.26
C ALA A 35 -15.34 13.74 -27.31
N VAL A 36 -16.40 14.53 -27.18
CA VAL A 36 -16.40 15.73 -26.33
C VAL A 36 -16.35 15.36 -24.85
N ILE A 37 -16.91 14.20 -24.49
CA ILE A 37 -16.86 13.65 -23.12
C ILE A 37 -15.42 13.32 -22.72
N CYS A 38 -14.58 12.98 -23.70
CA CYS A 38 -13.18 12.62 -23.46
C CYS A 38 -12.35 13.80 -22.93
N PHE A 39 -12.67 15.06 -23.26
CA PHE A 39 -11.90 16.22 -22.81
C PHE A 39 -11.92 16.38 -21.28
N PRO A 40 -13.08 16.51 -20.62
CA PRO A 40 -13.15 16.52 -19.15
C PRO A 40 -12.60 15.23 -18.51
N ALA A 41 -12.86 14.06 -19.12
CA ALA A 41 -12.38 12.79 -18.59
C ALA A 41 -10.84 12.71 -18.60
N PHE A 42 -10.19 13.09 -19.69
CA PHE A 42 -8.72 13.11 -19.78
C PHE A 42 -8.10 14.14 -18.85
N LEU A 43 -8.71 15.32 -18.71
CA LEU A 43 -8.27 16.31 -17.72
C LEU A 43 -8.40 15.77 -16.28
N PHE A 44 -9.44 14.99 -15.99
CA PHE A 44 -9.66 14.43 -14.66
C PHE A 44 -8.66 13.32 -14.32
N ILE A 45 -8.35 12.45 -15.28
CA ILE A 45 -7.48 11.28 -15.09
C ILE A 45 -6.00 11.64 -15.22
N ALA A 46 -5.62 12.38 -16.25
CA ALA A 46 -4.23 12.65 -16.58
C ALA A 46 -3.66 13.80 -15.74
N GLN A 47 -2.43 13.64 -15.26
CA GLN A 47 -1.72 14.71 -14.55
C GLN A 47 -1.33 15.90 -15.46
N SER A 48 -1.18 15.65 -16.77
CA SER A 48 -0.87 16.68 -17.76
C SER A 48 -1.62 16.42 -19.07
N PHE A 49 -2.69 17.18 -19.30
CA PHE A 49 -3.49 17.10 -20.52
C PHE A 49 -3.25 18.34 -21.41
N PRO A 50 -2.53 18.20 -22.54
CA PRO A 50 -2.23 19.33 -23.42
C PRO A 50 -3.45 19.69 -24.28
N VAL A 51 -4.38 20.47 -23.71
CA VAL A 51 -5.68 20.81 -24.30
C VAL A 51 -5.55 21.36 -25.73
N ILE A 52 -4.71 22.38 -25.97
CA ILE A 52 -4.64 23.04 -27.28
C ILE A 52 -4.11 22.10 -28.38
N PRO A 53 -2.92 21.46 -28.25
CA PRO A 53 -2.46 20.53 -29.28
C PRO A 53 -3.46 19.40 -29.54
N VAL A 54 -4.03 18.84 -28.47
CA VAL A 54 -5.01 17.75 -28.58
C VAL A 54 -6.28 18.20 -29.31
N THR A 55 -6.73 19.42 -29.07
CA THR A 55 -7.86 20.04 -29.77
C THR A 55 -7.58 20.17 -31.27
N VAL A 56 -6.43 20.71 -31.65
CA VAL A 56 -6.08 20.94 -33.06
C VAL A 56 -5.92 19.62 -33.81
N PHE A 57 -5.09 18.71 -33.30
CA PHE A 57 -4.87 17.40 -33.93
C PHE A 57 -6.12 16.53 -33.87
N GLY A 58 -6.91 16.62 -32.81
CA GLY A 58 -8.20 15.95 -32.68
C GLY A 58 -9.20 16.44 -33.72
N ALA A 59 -9.37 17.74 -33.91
CA ALA A 59 -10.29 18.31 -34.90
C ALA A 59 -9.92 17.87 -36.33
N VAL A 60 -8.63 17.90 -36.67
CA VAL A 60 -8.12 17.42 -37.97
C VAL A 60 -8.35 15.91 -38.12
N GLY A 61 -8.06 15.13 -37.09
CA GLY A 61 -8.24 13.67 -37.09
C GLY A 61 -9.70 13.26 -37.25
N VAL A 62 -10.62 13.92 -36.53
CA VAL A 62 -12.07 13.69 -36.67
C VAL A 62 -12.53 14.01 -38.08
N PHE A 63 -12.14 15.15 -38.64
CA PHE A 63 -12.52 15.51 -40.01
C PHE A 63 -11.95 14.54 -41.05
N ALA A 64 -10.66 14.19 -40.95
CA ALA A 64 -10.02 13.24 -41.86
C ALA A 64 -10.68 11.85 -41.80
N SER A 65 -10.99 11.36 -40.59
CA SER A 65 -11.65 10.07 -40.40
C SER A 65 -13.09 10.07 -40.94
N ARG A 66 -13.84 11.18 -40.83
CA ARG A 66 -15.15 11.33 -41.47
C ARG A 66 -15.06 11.24 -42.99
N LEU A 67 -14.13 11.98 -43.60
CA LEU A 67 -13.93 11.94 -45.05
C LEU A 67 -13.53 10.54 -45.52
N LEU A 68 -12.63 9.88 -44.80
CA LEU A 68 -12.20 8.52 -45.09
C LEU A 68 -13.38 7.54 -45.08
N LEU A 69 -14.25 7.62 -44.06
CA LEU A 69 -15.44 6.76 -43.96
C LEU A 69 -16.43 7.00 -45.12
N VAL A 70 -16.68 8.27 -45.48
CA VAL A 70 -17.56 8.59 -46.61
C VAL A 70 -16.98 8.07 -47.92
N TRP A 71 -15.67 8.21 -48.11
CA TRP A 71 -15.00 7.68 -49.30
C TRP A 71 -15.07 6.15 -49.35
N LEU A 72 -14.85 5.46 -48.23
CA LEU A 72 -14.97 4.00 -48.15
C LEU A 72 -16.39 3.51 -48.44
N GLN A 73 -17.42 4.26 -48.04
CA GLN A 73 -18.83 3.87 -48.23
C GLN A 73 -19.35 4.19 -49.64
N ASN A 74 -19.00 5.37 -50.18
CA ASN A 74 -19.65 5.91 -51.38
C ASN A 74 -18.71 6.03 -52.59
N GLY A 75 -17.41 5.77 -52.43
CA GLY A 75 -16.39 5.91 -53.48
C GLY A 75 -16.16 7.33 -53.99
N ARG A 76 -16.87 8.33 -53.44
CA ARG A 76 -16.82 9.75 -53.85
C ARG A 76 -16.87 10.67 -52.63
N LEU A 77 -16.11 11.76 -52.70
CA LEU A 77 -16.05 12.80 -51.65
C LEU A 77 -16.90 14.03 -51.98
N SER A 78 -17.66 14.02 -53.08
CA SER A 78 -18.43 15.17 -53.54
C SER A 78 -19.44 15.61 -52.49
N GLY A 79 -19.30 16.84 -51.98
CA GLY A 79 -20.18 17.41 -50.95
C GLY A 79 -19.80 17.05 -49.51
N ALA A 80 -19.03 15.99 -49.27
CA ALA A 80 -18.65 15.54 -47.93
C ALA A 80 -17.86 16.61 -47.16
N VAL A 81 -16.90 17.26 -47.82
CA VAL A 81 -16.13 18.37 -47.23
C VAL A 81 -17.05 19.48 -46.71
N ARG A 82 -18.08 19.84 -47.49
CA ARG A 82 -19.04 20.88 -47.11
C ARG A 82 -19.95 20.44 -45.96
N SER A 83 -20.27 19.15 -45.87
CA SER A 83 -21.12 18.61 -44.80
C SER A 83 -20.40 18.51 -43.45
N TYR A 84 -19.09 18.23 -43.46
CA TYR A 84 -18.31 17.92 -42.25
C TYR A 84 -17.38 19.04 -41.76
N TYR A 85 -17.07 20.08 -42.57
CA TYR A 85 -16.23 21.18 -42.09
C TYR A 85 -16.77 21.92 -40.84
N PRO A 86 -18.08 22.05 -40.60
CA PRO A 86 -18.58 22.70 -39.39
C PRO A 86 -18.18 21.95 -38.11
N GLU A 87 -17.96 20.64 -38.18
CA GLU A 87 -17.47 19.85 -37.03
C GLU A 87 -16.07 20.31 -36.60
N VAL A 88 -15.21 20.71 -37.54
CA VAL A 88 -13.87 21.26 -37.20
C VAL A 88 -14.02 22.53 -36.38
N ILE A 89 -14.94 23.41 -36.79
CA ILE A 89 -15.23 24.67 -36.07
C ILE A 89 -15.74 24.35 -34.67
N PHE A 90 -16.65 23.39 -34.54
CA PHE A 90 -17.13 22.92 -33.24
C PHE A 90 -15.99 22.49 -32.31
N TYR A 91 -15.09 21.59 -32.74
CA TYR A 91 -14.00 21.10 -31.88
C TYR A 91 -13.02 22.21 -31.50
N LEU A 92 -12.68 23.12 -32.44
CA LEU A 92 -11.78 24.23 -32.17
C LEU A 92 -12.40 25.22 -31.16
N CYS A 93 -13.69 25.56 -31.31
CA CYS A 93 -14.41 26.42 -30.38
C CYS A 93 -14.54 25.77 -28.99
N TYR A 94 -14.95 24.51 -28.95
CA TYR A 94 -15.07 23.75 -27.70
C TYR A 94 -13.73 23.69 -26.97
N GLY A 95 -12.66 23.27 -27.65
CA GLY A 95 -11.35 23.10 -27.03
C GLY A 95 -10.70 24.42 -26.61
N LEU A 96 -10.93 25.52 -27.33
CA LEU A 96 -10.50 26.86 -26.91
C LEU A 96 -11.23 27.31 -25.64
N ALA A 97 -12.55 27.21 -25.61
CA ALA A 97 -13.35 27.58 -24.44
C ALA A 97 -13.04 26.69 -23.23
N PHE A 98 -12.85 25.39 -23.46
CA PHE A 98 -12.39 24.45 -22.44
C PHE A 98 -10.99 24.79 -21.94
N TYR A 99 -10.05 25.15 -22.82
CA TYR A 99 -8.72 25.61 -22.41
C TYR A 99 -8.80 26.84 -21.50
N LEU A 100 -9.61 27.85 -21.86
CA LEU A 100 -9.81 29.04 -21.03
C LEU A 100 -10.36 28.68 -19.65
N TYR A 101 -11.33 27.75 -19.59
CA TYR A 101 -11.84 27.22 -18.33
C TYR A 101 -10.75 26.52 -17.51
N THR A 102 -9.93 25.64 -18.13
CA THR A 102 -8.82 24.99 -17.43
C THR A 102 -7.79 25.98 -16.88
N ARG A 103 -7.55 27.07 -17.60
CA ARG A 103 -6.67 28.16 -17.13
C ARG A 103 -7.28 28.91 -15.96
N SER A 104 -8.60 29.13 -15.97
CA SER A 104 -9.33 29.74 -14.85
C SER A 104 -9.30 28.91 -13.57
N LEU A 105 -9.07 27.60 -13.65
CA LEU A 105 -8.92 26.74 -12.47
C LEU A 105 -7.59 26.96 -11.73
N GLY A 106 -6.62 27.67 -12.33
CA GLY A 106 -5.36 28.04 -11.65
C GLY A 106 -4.52 26.85 -11.20
N GLY A 107 -4.63 25.69 -11.87
CA GLY A 107 -3.97 24.45 -11.46
C GLY A 107 -4.75 23.61 -10.44
N SER A 108 -5.91 24.08 -9.97
CA SER A 108 -6.84 23.27 -9.19
C SER A 108 -7.36 22.11 -10.05
N ARG A 109 -7.52 20.94 -9.44
CA ARG A 109 -8.11 19.78 -10.11
C ARG A 109 -9.56 20.06 -10.48
N LEU A 110 -10.00 19.43 -11.57
CA LEU A 110 -11.40 19.50 -12.01
C LEU A 110 -12.31 18.88 -10.94
N ASP A 111 -13.11 19.71 -10.29
CA ASP A 111 -14.19 19.26 -9.39
C ASP A 111 -15.42 18.92 -10.22
N ARG A 112 -15.89 17.67 -10.10
CA ARG A 112 -17.04 17.14 -10.84
C ARG A 112 -18.29 18.02 -10.71
N ASN A 113 -18.60 18.49 -9.50
CA ASN A 113 -19.84 19.22 -9.24
C ASN A 113 -19.74 20.67 -9.71
N ARG A 114 -18.57 21.30 -9.55
CA ARG A 114 -18.33 22.67 -10.03
C ARG A 114 -18.17 22.75 -11.56
N ALA A 115 -17.84 21.64 -12.21
CA ALA A 115 -17.64 21.59 -13.66
C ALA A 115 -18.95 21.57 -14.48
N ILE A 116 -20.12 21.31 -13.86
CA ILE A 116 -21.39 21.14 -14.58
C ILE A 116 -21.78 22.39 -15.40
N LEU A 117 -21.86 23.55 -14.73
CA LEU A 117 -22.29 24.79 -15.38
C LEU A 117 -21.30 25.27 -16.46
N PRO A 118 -19.97 25.33 -16.20
CA PRO A 118 -19.01 25.71 -17.24
C PRO A 118 -19.03 24.77 -18.45
N LEU A 119 -19.09 23.44 -18.24
CA LEU A 119 -19.09 22.48 -19.34
C LEU A 119 -20.37 22.57 -20.17
N PHE A 120 -21.52 22.77 -19.53
CA PHE A 120 -22.77 23.02 -20.24
C PHE A 120 -22.69 24.28 -21.11
N ALA A 121 -22.17 25.38 -20.57
CA ALA A 121 -22.04 26.65 -21.30
C ALA A 121 -21.05 26.53 -22.48
N ILE A 122 -19.93 25.85 -22.28
CA ILE A 122 -18.94 25.58 -23.33
C ILE A 122 -19.57 24.75 -24.45
N ASP A 123 -20.30 23.69 -24.09
CA ASP A 123 -20.94 22.80 -25.06
C ASP A 123 -22.01 23.53 -25.89
N TYR A 124 -22.90 24.25 -25.21
CA TYR A 124 -23.92 25.06 -25.85
C TYR A 124 -23.30 26.09 -26.81
N GLY A 125 -22.29 26.84 -26.37
CA GLY A 125 -21.63 27.86 -27.18
C GLY A 125 -20.96 27.28 -28.43
N ALA A 126 -20.28 26.14 -28.30
CA ALA A 126 -19.64 25.48 -29.43
C ALA A 126 -20.67 24.95 -30.46
N ASN A 127 -21.76 24.32 -30.00
CA ASN A 127 -22.82 23.85 -30.89
C ASN A 127 -23.57 25.02 -31.56
N LEU A 128 -23.77 26.15 -30.86
CA LEU A 128 -24.39 27.34 -31.44
C LEU A 128 -23.54 27.90 -32.60
N ILE A 129 -22.23 28.02 -32.40
CA ILE A 129 -21.31 28.48 -33.45
C ILE A 129 -21.34 27.51 -34.63
N GLU A 130 -21.25 26.19 -34.39
CA GLU A 130 -21.37 25.19 -35.45
C GLU A 130 -22.65 25.36 -36.27
N LEU A 131 -23.79 25.52 -35.59
CA LEU A 131 -25.10 25.63 -36.22
C LEU A 131 -25.24 26.91 -37.06
N LEU A 132 -24.64 28.02 -36.61
CA LEU A 132 -24.57 29.25 -37.39
C LEU A 132 -23.82 29.06 -38.71
N PHE A 133 -22.78 28.22 -38.73
CA PHE A 133 -22.09 27.87 -39.98
C PHE A 133 -22.90 26.94 -40.88
N ARG A 134 -23.78 26.10 -40.31
CA ARG A 134 -24.62 25.15 -41.07
C ARG A 134 -25.84 25.82 -41.69
N ILE A 135 -26.64 26.53 -40.89
CA ILE A 135 -27.97 27.04 -41.28
C ILE A 135 -28.14 28.56 -41.07
N ARG A 136 -27.07 29.27 -40.69
CA ARG A 136 -27.07 30.73 -40.49
C ARG A 136 -28.13 31.16 -39.48
N LEU A 137 -28.98 32.14 -39.82
CA LEU A 137 -29.96 32.74 -38.91
C LEU A 137 -31.05 31.76 -38.45
N GLU A 138 -31.29 30.67 -39.19
CA GLU A 138 -32.23 29.61 -38.76
C GLU A 138 -31.75 28.88 -37.49
N ALA A 139 -30.47 29.04 -37.12
CA ALA A 139 -29.93 28.54 -35.85
C ALA A 139 -30.67 29.12 -34.63
N PHE A 140 -31.24 30.32 -34.74
CA PHE A 140 -31.97 30.98 -33.64
C PHE A 140 -33.44 30.57 -33.53
N THR A 141 -33.91 29.66 -34.39
CA THR A 141 -35.29 29.15 -34.27
C THR A 141 -35.48 28.43 -32.93
N PRO A 142 -36.67 28.52 -32.30
CA PRO A 142 -36.92 27.85 -31.01
C PRO A 142 -36.64 26.35 -31.04
N LYS A 143 -36.94 25.69 -32.17
CA LYS A 143 -36.65 24.26 -32.38
C LYS A 143 -35.15 23.95 -32.38
N ALA A 144 -34.36 24.75 -33.09
CA ALA A 144 -32.90 24.63 -33.12
C ALA A 144 -32.29 24.84 -31.73
N GLN A 145 -32.71 25.90 -31.03
CA GLN A 145 -32.24 26.22 -29.68
C GLN A 145 -32.59 25.13 -28.67
N ALA A 146 -33.81 24.60 -28.71
CA ALA A 146 -34.22 23.48 -27.86
C ALA A 146 -33.36 22.23 -28.11
N SER A 147 -33.00 21.95 -29.37
CA SER A 147 -32.17 20.78 -29.71
C SER A 147 -30.75 20.87 -29.15
N ILE A 148 -30.08 22.03 -29.24
CA ILE A 148 -28.73 22.21 -28.72
C ILE A 148 -28.70 22.29 -27.19
N LEU A 149 -29.74 22.84 -26.56
CA LEU A 149 -29.87 22.85 -25.08
C LEU A 149 -30.05 21.43 -24.54
N LEU A 150 -30.93 20.63 -25.17
CA LEU A 150 -31.15 19.25 -24.78
C LEU A 150 -29.89 18.40 -24.98
N ALA A 151 -29.18 18.60 -26.09
CA ALA A 151 -27.90 17.95 -26.34
C ALA A 151 -26.83 18.31 -25.29
N ALA A 152 -26.70 19.60 -24.95
CA ALA A 152 -25.75 20.06 -23.93
C ALA A 152 -26.11 19.50 -22.55
N ALA A 153 -27.39 19.46 -22.18
CA ALA A 153 -27.85 18.90 -20.91
C ALA A 153 -27.54 17.41 -20.82
N ALA A 154 -27.89 16.65 -21.87
CA ALA A 154 -27.61 15.21 -21.95
C ALA A 154 -26.10 14.93 -21.87
N ARG A 155 -25.28 15.68 -22.61
CA ARG A 155 -23.83 15.50 -22.63
C ARG A 155 -23.19 15.84 -21.29
N THR A 156 -23.60 16.94 -20.66
CA THR A 156 -23.11 17.30 -19.32
C THR A 156 -23.51 16.27 -18.27
N ALA A 157 -24.71 15.68 -18.37
CA ALA A 157 -25.13 14.57 -17.49
C ALA A 157 -24.25 13.32 -17.66
N VAL A 158 -23.94 12.95 -18.92
CA VAL A 158 -23.03 11.83 -19.21
C VAL A 158 -21.62 12.13 -18.68
N ILE A 159 -21.09 13.34 -18.90
CA ILE A 159 -19.80 13.76 -18.37
C ILE A 159 -19.80 13.64 -16.84
N TRP A 160 -20.84 14.12 -16.16
CA TRP A 160 -20.94 14.04 -14.71
C TRP A 160 -20.95 12.59 -14.20
N CYS A 161 -21.65 11.68 -14.89
CA CYS A 161 -21.66 10.25 -14.58
C CYS A 161 -20.26 9.64 -14.75
N VAL A 162 -19.59 9.90 -15.87
CA VAL A 162 -18.22 9.42 -16.15
C VAL A 162 -17.23 9.92 -15.09
N LEU A 163 -17.29 11.21 -14.76
CA LEU A 163 -16.45 11.80 -13.72
C LEU A 163 -16.76 11.21 -12.34
N THR A 164 -18.00 10.83 -12.07
CA THR A 164 -18.40 10.12 -10.83
C THR A 164 -17.74 8.77 -10.72
N VAL A 165 -17.79 7.97 -11.78
CA VAL A 165 -17.17 6.65 -11.83
C VAL A 165 -15.67 6.77 -11.60
N PHE A 166 -14.99 7.72 -12.25
CA PHE A 166 -13.56 7.93 -12.03
C PHE A 166 -13.21 8.44 -10.64
N ALA A 167 -14.06 9.29 -10.04
CA ALA A 167 -13.86 9.75 -8.67
C ALA A 167 -13.98 8.60 -7.68
N HIS A 168 -14.98 7.73 -7.85
CA HIS A 168 -15.16 6.55 -7.00
C HIS A 168 -14.01 5.55 -7.15
N TYR A 169 -13.61 5.26 -8.39
CA TYR A 169 -12.48 4.37 -8.66
C TYR A 169 -11.17 4.87 -8.02
N ARG A 170 -10.91 6.19 -8.07
CA ARG A 170 -9.74 6.78 -7.41
C ARG A 170 -9.78 6.62 -5.90
N LEU A 171 -10.96 6.75 -5.28
CA LEU A 171 -11.12 6.57 -3.85
C LEU A 171 -10.86 5.10 -3.45
N LEU A 172 -11.32 4.15 -4.25
CA LEU A 172 -11.01 2.73 -4.06
C LEU A 172 -9.52 2.45 -4.15
N LEU A 173 -8.84 2.99 -5.17
CA LEU A 173 -7.38 2.82 -5.32
C LEU A 173 -6.60 3.42 -4.14
N LEU A 174 -6.97 4.62 -3.70
CA LEU A 174 -6.34 5.25 -2.53
C LEU A 174 -6.55 4.40 -1.28
N LYS A 175 -7.74 3.83 -1.09
CA LYS A 175 -8.02 2.94 0.03
C LYS A 175 -7.13 1.69 0.01
N GLN A 176 -6.96 1.06 -1.15
CA GLN A 176 -6.07 -0.09 -1.32
C GLN A 176 -4.60 0.26 -1.02
N GLU A 177 -4.11 1.39 -1.54
CA GLU A 177 -2.73 1.85 -1.28
C GLU A 177 -2.52 2.16 0.21
N HIS A 178 -3.51 2.75 0.87
CA HIS A 178 -3.50 2.97 2.32
C HIS A 178 -3.50 1.65 3.11
N GLU A 179 -4.31 0.67 2.72
CA GLU A 179 -4.32 -0.66 3.35
C GLU A 179 -2.96 -1.34 3.21
N GLU A 180 -2.35 -1.36 2.02
CA GLU A 180 -1.01 -1.94 1.83
C GLU A 180 0.06 -1.22 2.64
N ARG A 181 0.02 0.12 2.69
CA ARG A 181 0.96 0.91 3.48
C ARG A 181 0.80 0.64 4.97
N TYR A 182 -0.43 0.55 5.45
CA TYR A 182 -0.76 0.20 6.83
C TYR A 182 -0.20 -1.18 7.19
N LYS A 183 -0.44 -2.20 6.36
CA LYS A 183 0.13 -3.55 6.55
C LYS A 183 1.65 -3.52 6.67
N ARG A 184 2.34 -2.76 5.82
CA ARG A 184 3.80 -2.61 5.89
C ARG A 184 4.26 -1.91 7.17
N LEU A 185 3.57 -0.86 7.59
CA LEU A 185 3.90 -0.12 8.81
C LEU A 185 3.76 -1.02 10.02
N VAL A 186 2.65 -1.76 10.12
CA VAL A 186 2.40 -2.69 11.23
C VAL A 186 3.49 -3.76 11.31
N LEU A 187 3.89 -4.34 10.18
CA LEU A 187 4.98 -5.32 10.13
C LEU A 187 6.34 -4.73 10.53
N LEU A 188 6.61 -3.47 10.15
CA LEU A 188 7.84 -2.76 10.50
C LEU A 188 7.89 -2.45 11.99
N ILE A 189 6.77 -2.00 12.57
CA ILE A 189 6.61 -1.77 14.02
C ILE A 189 6.82 -3.09 14.77
N SER A 190 6.20 -4.20 14.36
CA SER A 190 6.40 -5.51 14.99
C SER A 190 7.86 -5.98 14.96
N LYS A 191 8.58 -5.70 13.86
CA LYS A 191 10.01 -6.00 13.77
C LYS A 191 10.84 -5.11 14.72
N LEU A 192 10.56 -3.81 14.75
CA LEU A 192 11.25 -2.86 15.60
C LEU A 192 11.01 -3.13 17.09
N ASP A 193 9.78 -3.47 17.49
CA ASP A 193 9.43 -3.82 18.87
C ASP A 193 10.26 -5.02 19.38
N GLY A 194 10.43 -6.04 18.54
CA GLY A 194 11.34 -7.14 18.80
C GLY A 194 12.81 -6.69 18.97
N GLU A 195 13.30 -5.77 18.13
CA GLU A 195 14.66 -5.23 18.23
C GLU A 195 14.84 -4.40 19.53
N VAL A 196 13.86 -3.56 19.89
CA VAL A 196 13.83 -2.77 21.13
C VAL A 196 13.87 -3.68 22.36
N MET A 197 13.08 -4.74 22.39
CA MET A 197 13.13 -5.73 23.48
C MET A 197 14.53 -6.35 23.64
N TRP A 198 15.20 -6.65 22.53
CA TRP A 198 16.59 -7.15 22.56
C TRP A 198 17.58 -6.10 23.07
N MET A 199 17.40 -4.85 22.66
CA MET A 199 18.24 -3.77 23.16
C MET A 199 18.08 -3.60 24.68
N LYS A 200 16.86 -3.71 25.21
CA LYS A 200 16.63 -3.70 26.66
C LYS A 200 17.45 -4.78 27.38
N LYS A 201 17.55 -5.99 26.79
CA LYS A 201 18.37 -7.10 27.32
C LYS A 201 19.87 -6.84 27.24
N ASN A 202 20.35 -6.29 26.12
CA ASN A 202 21.77 -5.92 25.97
C ASN A 202 22.22 -4.88 27.00
N THR A 203 21.31 -4.03 27.47
CA THR A 203 21.62 -3.05 28.52
C THR A 203 22.11 -3.73 29.81
N THR A 204 21.54 -4.88 30.18
CA THR A 204 22.00 -5.67 31.33
C THR A 204 23.41 -6.22 31.11
N LEU A 205 23.71 -6.72 29.92
CA LEU A 205 25.05 -7.21 29.58
C LEU A 205 26.10 -6.08 29.61
N ILE A 206 25.75 -4.90 29.10
CA ILE A 206 26.59 -3.71 29.16
C ILE A 206 26.90 -3.35 30.63
N GLU A 207 25.89 -3.41 31.50
CA GLU A 207 26.04 -3.15 32.93
C GLU A 207 26.91 -4.17 33.65
N ASP A 208 26.75 -5.46 33.36
CA ASP A 208 27.60 -6.52 33.93
C ASP A 208 29.06 -6.39 33.48
N THR A 209 29.27 -6.04 32.21
CA THR A 209 30.61 -5.82 31.64
C THR A 209 31.26 -4.58 32.28
N MET A 210 30.51 -3.49 32.44
CA MET A 210 30.95 -2.28 33.14
C MET A 210 31.37 -2.61 34.59
N ASN A 211 30.51 -3.34 35.31
CA ASN A 211 30.76 -3.75 36.70
C ASN A 211 31.96 -4.68 36.83
N THR A 212 32.21 -5.53 35.83
CA THR A 212 33.39 -6.39 35.77
C THR A 212 34.66 -5.57 35.56
N SER A 213 34.65 -4.61 34.64
CA SER A 213 35.77 -3.69 34.41
C SER A 213 36.07 -2.82 35.64
N TYR A 214 35.02 -2.37 36.35
CA TYR A 214 35.17 -1.61 37.60
C TYR A 214 35.76 -2.45 38.73
N ARG A 215 35.28 -3.69 38.91
CA ARG A 215 35.88 -4.63 39.89
C ARG A 215 37.33 -4.96 39.57
N LEU A 216 37.69 -5.04 38.29
CA LEU A 216 39.07 -5.22 37.86
C LEU A 216 39.94 -4.01 38.23
N TYR A 217 39.41 -2.79 38.04
CA TYR A 217 40.08 -1.56 38.49
C TYR A 217 40.36 -1.58 40.00
N GLU A 218 39.37 -1.87 40.84
CA GLU A 218 39.53 -1.93 42.31
C GLU A 218 40.63 -2.92 42.71
N ARG A 219 40.59 -4.15 42.17
CA ARG A 219 41.61 -5.18 42.46
C ARG A 219 43.03 -4.80 42.03
N LEU A 220 43.17 -4.09 40.91
CA LEU A 220 44.47 -3.65 40.41
C LEU A 220 45.01 -2.46 41.21
N LYS A 221 44.12 -1.55 41.62
CA LYS A 221 44.45 -0.40 42.46
C LYS A 221 44.90 -0.82 43.86
N GLU A 222 44.29 -1.86 44.44
CA GLU A 222 44.69 -2.44 45.72
C GLU A 222 46.12 -3.02 45.70
N ARG A 223 46.58 -3.51 44.53
CA ARG A 223 47.95 -4.07 44.38
C ARG A 223 49.01 -3.02 44.09
N ASP A 224 48.68 -2.02 43.27
CA ASP A 224 49.56 -0.90 42.92
C ASP A 224 48.71 0.31 42.56
N GLU A 225 48.77 1.33 43.43
CA GLU A 225 47.99 2.56 43.32
C GLU A 225 48.30 3.35 42.04
N SER A 226 49.51 3.15 41.48
CA SER A 226 49.98 3.81 40.27
C SER A 226 49.82 2.99 38.99
N SER A 227 49.22 1.80 39.08
CA SER A 227 49.14 0.83 37.99
C SER A 227 48.53 1.43 36.71
N PRO A 228 49.26 1.41 35.57
CA PRO A 228 48.72 1.80 34.27
C PRO A 228 47.51 0.94 33.87
N LEU A 229 47.52 -0.35 34.25
CA LEU A 229 46.44 -1.29 33.97
C LEU A 229 45.16 -0.95 34.74
N ALA A 230 45.28 -0.49 35.99
CA ALA A 230 44.14 0.01 36.76
C ALA A 230 43.49 1.21 36.04
N ARG A 231 44.30 2.18 35.60
CA ARG A 231 43.77 3.34 34.84
C ARG A 231 43.10 2.92 33.53
N SER A 232 43.66 1.93 32.83
CA SER A 232 43.04 1.36 31.62
C SER A 232 41.70 0.68 31.91
N ALA A 233 41.60 -0.13 32.98
CA ALA A 233 40.36 -0.78 33.38
C ALA A 233 39.27 0.24 33.80
N LEU A 234 39.66 1.31 34.49
CA LEU A 234 38.77 2.42 34.83
C LEU A 234 38.30 3.16 33.57
N LYS A 235 39.20 3.41 32.62
CA LYS A 235 38.86 4.02 31.34
C LYS A 235 37.85 3.18 30.57
N VAL A 236 38.06 1.86 30.47
CA VAL A 236 37.11 0.94 29.83
C VAL A 236 35.75 0.96 30.52
N ALA A 237 35.71 0.97 31.87
CA ALA A 237 34.44 1.07 32.60
C ALA A 237 33.70 2.38 32.28
N LYS A 238 34.44 3.51 32.19
CA LYS A 238 33.87 4.81 31.83
C LYS A 238 33.38 4.84 30.38
N ASP A 239 34.15 4.30 29.45
CA ASP A 239 33.77 4.21 28.03
C ASP A 239 32.50 3.36 27.86
N ILE A 240 32.40 2.23 28.58
CA ILE A 240 31.18 1.39 28.60
C ILE A 240 29.99 2.15 29.22
N HIS A 241 30.21 2.97 30.23
CA HIS A 241 29.15 3.79 30.84
C HIS A 241 28.58 4.81 29.85
N GLU A 242 29.43 5.51 29.08
CA GLU A 242 28.97 6.42 28.02
C GLU A 242 28.21 5.67 26.92
N VAL A 243 28.70 4.50 26.49
CA VAL A 243 27.99 3.63 25.54
C VAL A 243 26.60 3.23 26.08
N LYS A 244 26.49 2.84 27.36
CA LYS A 244 25.19 2.53 27.98
C LYS A 244 24.23 3.72 27.89
N LYS A 245 24.72 4.92 28.16
CA LYS A 245 23.92 6.15 28.15
C LYS A 245 23.41 6.48 26.75
N GLU A 246 24.29 6.46 25.74
CA GLU A 246 23.90 6.69 24.34
C GLU A 246 22.91 5.63 23.86
N TYR A 247 23.13 4.37 24.23
CA TYR A 247 22.26 3.25 23.89
C TYR A 247 20.84 3.40 24.46
N LEU A 248 20.73 3.82 25.72
CA LEU A 248 19.45 4.11 26.37
C LEU A 248 18.72 5.29 25.72
N LEU A 249 19.45 6.29 25.22
CA LEU A 249 18.86 7.43 24.52
C LEU A 249 18.23 7.00 23.19
N ILE A 250 18.96 6.20 22.40
CA ILE A 250 18.46 5.63 21.14
C ILE A 250 17.20 4.80 21.40
N MET A 251 17.27 3.95 22.42
CA MET A 251 16.15 3.12 22.85
C MET A 251 14.89 3.91 23.18
N ARG A 252 15.03 4.98 23.97
CA ARG A 252 13.90 5.85 24.31
C ARG A 252 13.32 6.52 23.09
N GLY A 253 14.15 7.08 22.21
CA GLY A 253 13.65 7.73 20.98
C GLY A 253 12.89 6.77 20.06
N ILE A 254 13.39 5.52 19.91
CA ILE A 254 12.69 4.50 19.14
C ILE A 254 11.38 4.09 19.84
N SER A 255 11.41 3.86 21.15
CA SER A 255 10.23 3.44 21.92
C SER A 255 9.14 4.52 21.93
N GLU A 256 9.49 5.79 22.13
CA GLU A 256 8.55 6.92 22.09
C GLU A 256 7.88 7.05 20.71
N THR A 257 8.66 6.92 19.63
CA THR A 257 8.12 6.97 18.25
C THR A 257 7.22 5.77 17.96
N LEU A 258 7.56 4.59 18.48
CA LEU A 258 6.71 3.41 18.37
C LEU A 258 5.43 3.63 19.17
N ASP A 259 5.52 3.96 20.46
CA ASP A 259 4.38 4.15 21.36
C ASP A 259 3.38 5.18 20.82
N GLU A 260 3.84 6.29 20.22
CA GLU A 260 2.97 7.28 19.55
C GLU A 260 2.19 6.70 18.35
N GLU A 261 2.78 5.81 17.56
CA GLU A 261 2.11 5.10 16.44
C GLU A 261 1.25 3.92 16.94
N LEU A 262 1.52 3.42 18.14
CA LEU A 262 0.85 2.29 18.79
C LEU A 262 -0.43 2.70 19.55
N GLU A 263 -0.55 3.97 19.96
CA GLU A 263 -1.67 4.48 20.80
C GLU A 263 -3.05 4.54 20.09
N GLY A 264 -3.18 4.03 18.86
CA GLY A 264 -4.32 4.35 17.99
C GLY A 264 -5.36 3.28 17.69
N ASP A 265 -5.05 1.97 17.70
CA ASP A 265 -6.02 0.96 17.26
C ASP A 265 -5.64 -0.45 17.76
N GLY A 266 -6.64 -1.27 18.07
CA GLY A 266 -6.43 -2.71 18.27
C GLY A 266 -6.63 -3.48 16.98
N MET A 267 -6.35 -4.78 16.99
CA MET A 267 -6.53 -5.64 15.83
C MET A 267 -7.19 -6.94 16.24
N TYR A 268 -8.01 -7.51 15.36
CA TYR A 268 -8.52 -8.86 15.56
C TYR A 268 -7.45 -9.91 15.24
N LEU A 269 -7.45 -11.00 16.01
CA LEU A 269 -6.46 -12.07 15.84
C LEU A 269 -6.52 -12.76 14.45
N ASP A 270 -7.72 -12.93 13.90
CA ASP A 270 -7.93 -13.48 12.55
C ASP A 270 -7.29 -12.59 11.48
N GLU A 271 -7.51 -11.28 11.57
CA GLU A 271 -6.86 -10.28 10.71
C GLU A 271 -5.34 -10.34 10.83
N LEU A 272 -4.82 -10.40 12.06
CA LEU A 272 -3.39 -10.53 12.35
C LEU A 272 -2.78 -11.76 11.68
N LEU A 273 -3.39 -12.93 11.87
CA LEU A 273 -2.89 -14.19 11.34
C LEU A 273 -2.93 -14.21 9.81
N GLU A 274 -3.96 -13.63 9.19
CA GLU A 274 -4.05 -13.52 7.73
C GLU A 274 -2.98 -12.57 7.17
N LEU A 275 -2.68 -11.45 7.85
CA LEU A 275 -1.57 -10.56 7.48
C LEU A 275 -0.21 -11.28 7.50
N LEU A 276 0.02 -12.09 8.53
CA LEU A 276 1.23 -12.89 8.64
C LEU A 276 1.27 -13.99 7.58
N LYS A 277 0.16 -14.67 7.32
CA LYS A 277 0.02 -15.70 6.28
C LYS A 277 0.51 -15.20 4.94
N ASP A 278 -0.05 -14.09 4.47
CA ASP A 278 0.28 -13.45 3.21
C ASP A 278 1.77 -13.13 3.10
N THR A 279 2.34 -12.65 4.20
CA THR A 279 3.74 -12.24 4.27
C THR A 279 4.67 -13.46 4.26
N MET A 280 4.32 -14.52 4.99
CA MET A 280 5.11 -15.74 5.06
C MET A 280 5.06 -16.53 3.74
N ILE A 281 3.93 -16.56 3.04
CA ILE A 281 3.83 -17.19 1.71
C ILE A 281 4.76 -16.51 0.70
N ARG A 282 4.79 -15.17 0.69
CA ARG A 282 5.72 -14.41 -0.16
C ARG A 282 7.18 -14.70 0.20
N SER A 283 7.50 -14.68 1.50
CA SER A 283 8.86 -14.97 1.97
C SER A 283 9.32 -16.38 1.64
N ALA A 284 8.43 -17.38 1.72
CA ALA A 284 8.73 -18.75 1.29
C ALA A 284 9.07 -18.81 -0.20
N ALA A 285 8.30 -18.14 -1.05
CA ALA A 285 8.53 -18.10 -2.49
C ALA A 285 9.89 -17.48 -2.85
N GLU A 286 10.35 -16.45 -2.13
CA GLU A 286 11.68 -15.85 -2.29
C GLU A 286 12.80 -16.86 -1.99
N HIS A 287 12.56 -17.79 -1.05
CA HIS A 287 13.47 -18.87 -0.69
C HIS A 287 13.24 -20.16 -1.49
N LYS A 288 12.46 -20.10 -2.59
CA LYS A 288 12.08 -21.24 -3.45
C LYS A 288 11.31 -22.36 -2.72
N LYS A 289 10.64 -22.02 -1.62
CA LYS A 289 9.76 -22.93 -0.87
C LYS A 289 8.29 -22.57 -1.12
N LYS A 290 7.42 -23.55 -0.95
CA LYS A 290 5.96 -23.43 -0.99
C LYS A 290 5.42 -23.63 0.41
N LEU A 291 4.84 -22.58 0.99
CA LEU A 291 4.24 -22.61 2.31
C LEU A 291 2.72 -22.78 2.21
N THR A 292 2.19 -23.76 2.94
CA THR A 292 0.75 -23.90 3.22
C THR A 292 0.52 -23.59 4.69
N MET A 293 -0.40 -22.65 4.98
CA MET A 293 -0.73 -22.28 6.34
C MET A 293 -2.24 -22.37 6.58
N GLU A 294 -2.60 -23.16 7.57
CA GLU A 294 -3.98 -23.42 7.98
C GLU A 294 -4.23 -22.84 9.39
N THR A 295 -5.38 -22.22 9.58
CA THR A 295 -5.78 -21.56 10.83
C THR A 295 -7.14 -22.09 11.29
N ASP A 296 -7.20 -22.65 12.50
CA ASP A 296 -8.44 -23.00 13.20
C ASP A 296 -8.56 -22.09 14.43
N CYS A 297 -9.13 -20.91 14.20
CA CYS A 297 -9.40 -19.93 15.25
C CYS A 297 -10.91 -19.74 15.37
N ARG A 298 -11.45 -19.99 16.56
CA ARG A 298 -12.90 -20.00 16.79
C ARG A 298 -13.36 -18.73 17.46
N ASP A 299 -12.51 -18.14 18.29
CA ASP A 299 -12.83 -16.93 19.03
C ASP A 299 -12.38 -15.68 18.29
N ARG A 300 -13.29 -14.70 18.21
CA ARG A 300 -13.00 -13.38 17.62
C ARG A 300 -12.34 -12.48 18.67
N VAL A 301 -11.02 -12.62 18.81
CA VAL A 301 -10.25 -11.93 19.84
C VAL A 301 -9.76 -10.58 19.33
N TYR A 302 -10.20 -9.49 19.97
CA TYR A 302 -9.69 -8.14 19.74
C TYR A 302 -8.68 -7.75 20.81
N THR A 303 -7.52 -7.24 20.39
CA THR A 303 -6.43 -6.89 21.30
C THR A 303 -5.68 -5.62 20.87
N ASN A 304 -5.37 -4.75 21.85
CA ASN A 304 -4.46 -3.62 21.67
C ASN A 304 -2.98 -4.04 21.76
N ARG A 305 -2.68 -5.31 22.08
CA ARG A 305 -1.32 -5.86 22.17
C ARG A 305 -0.94 -6.69 20.94
N HIS A 306 -1.57 -6.38 19.80
CA HIS A 306 -1.46 -7.14 18.57
C HIS A 306 -0.03 -7.18 18.01
N TYR A 307 0.79 -6.15 18.24
CA TYR A 307 2.21 -6.15 17.84
C TYR A 307 3.04 -7.22 18.53
N ALA A 308 2.81 -7.45 19.83
CA ALA A 308 3.50 -8.49 20.58
C ALA A 308 3.07 -9.89 20.10
N LEU A 309 1.78 -10.09 19.83
CA LEU A 309 1.29 -11.33 19.20
C LEU A 309 1.84 -11.53 17.80
N MET A 310 1.90 -10.48 16.97
CA MET A 310 2.52 -10.52 15.65
C MET A 310 3.97 -10.95 15.74
N SER A 311 4.71 -10.41 16.71
CA SER A 311 6.10 -10.79 16.96
C SER A 311 6.21 -12.26 17.36
N ILE A 312 5.35 -12.74 18.27
CA ILE A 312 5.30 -14.15 18.66
C ILE A 312 5.08 -15.07 17.45
N PHE A 313 3.97 -14.88 16.73
CA PHE A 313 3.61 -15.74 15.61
C PHE A 313 4.62 -15.65 14.46
N ARG A 314 5.08 -14.45 14.11
CA ARG A 314 6.10 -14.25 13.08
C ARG A 314 7.39 -15.01 13.42
N ASN A 315 7.87 -14.96 14.67
CA ASN A 315 9.09 -15.68 15.05
C ASN A 315 8.91 -17.20 14.94
N LEU A 316 7.75 -17.73 15.33
CA LEU A 316 7.45 -19.15 15.18
C LEU A 316 7.37 -19.56 13.69
N PHE A 317 6.70 -18.77 12.85
CA PHE A 317 6.55 -19.08 11.42
C PHE A 317 7.87 -18.97 10.65
N VAL A 318 8.68 -17.95 10.96
CA VAL A 318 10.04 -17.82 10.40
C VAL A 318 10.88 -19.01 10.83
N ASN A 319 10.82 -19.42 12.10
CA ASN A 319 11.57 -20.58 12.58
C ASN A 319 11.19 -21.87 11.83
N ALA A 320 9.88 -22.11 11.62
CA ALA A 320 9.39 -23.24 10.84
C ALA A 320 9.89 -23.20 9.38
N LEU A 321 9.76 -22.06 8.70
CA LEU A 321 10.21 -21.89 7.31
C LEU A 321 11.73 -22.07 7.15
N GLU A 322 12.52 -21.54 8.07
CA GLU A 322 13.97 -21.69 8.05
C GLU A 322 14.44 -23.10 8.44
N ALA A 323 13.72 -23.81 9.31
CA ALA A 323 14.06 -25.15 9.76
C ALA A 323 13.67 -26.23 8.74
N ALA A 324 12.68 -25.96 7.89
CA ALA A 324 12.23 -26.90 6.88
C ALA A 324 13.36 -27.28 5.90
N GLU A 325 13.65 -28.57 5.79
CA GLU A 325 14.59 -29.11 4.80
C GLU A 325 13.93 -29.36 3.44
N LYS A 326 12.60 -29.44 3.42
CA LYS A 326 11.79 -29.69 2.22
C LYS A 326 11.37 -28.39 1.55
N ASP A 327 11.01 -28.48 0.27
CA ASP A 327 10.46 -27.36 -0.51
C ASP A 327 9.02 -27.05 -0.11
N GLU A 328 8.24 -28.04 0.33
CA GLU A 328 6.88 -27.83 0.86
C GLU A 328 6.94 -27.75 2.39
N VAL A 329 6.35 -26.69 2.94
CA VAL A 329 6.28 -26.41 4.37
C VAL A 329 4.82 -26.27 4.77
N HIS A 330 4.43 -26.93 5.85
CA HIS A 330 3.08 -26.88 6.40
C HIS A 330 3.11 -26.29 7.80
N ILE A 331 2.30 -25.26 8.04
CA ILE A 331 2.10 -24.66 9.36
C ILE A 331 0.61 -24.71 9.69
N TYR A 332 0.28 -25.27 10.85
CA TYR A 332 -1.08 -25.30 11.39
C TYR A 332 -1.14 -24.50 12.68
N VAL A 333 -2.05 -23.52 12.73
CA VAL A 333 -2.29 -22.68 13.90
C VAL A 333 -3.67 -22.97 14.43
N LYS A 334 -3.76 -23.31 15.70
CA LYS A 334 -5.03 -23.55 16.40
C LYS A 334 -5.16 -22.62 17.59
N GLU A 335 -6.33 -22.03 17.76
CA GLU A 335 -6.71 -21.23 18.91
C GLU A 335 -7.88 -21.91 19.64
N GLN A 336 -7.79 -21.93 20.97
CA GLN A 336 -8.83 -22.42 21.84
C GLN A 336 -8.91 -21.56 23.10
N ALA A 337 -10.10 -21.14 23.50
CA ALA A 337 -10.35 -20.65 24.85
C ALA A 337 -10.63 -21.83 25.81
N GLU A 338 -9.88 -21.88 26.92
CA GLU A 338 -10.12 -22.78 28.04
C GLU A 338 -10.16 -21.96 29.33
N GLU A 339 -11.31 -21.95 30.01
CA GLU A 339 -11.53 -21.18 31.25
C GLU A 339 -11.13 -19.70 31.09
N ASP A 340 -10.10 -19.26 31.84
CA ASP A 340 -9.57 -17.89 31.84
C ASP A 340 -8.30 -17.73 30.95
N MET A 341 -7.99 -18.72 30.11
CA MET A 341 -6.80 -18.75 29.27
C MET A 341 -7.16 -18.86 27.79
N PHE A 342 -6.35 -18.22 26.94
CA PHE A 342 -6.24 -18.55 25.53
C PHE A 342 -5.07 -19.49 25.30
N ILE A 343 -5.31 -20.56 24.55
CA ILE A 343 -4.32 -21.55 24.16
C ILE A 343 -4.10 -21.45 22.66
N PHE A 344 -2.88 -21.11 22.27
CA PHE A 344 -2.43 -21.12 20.88
C PHE A 344 -1.50 -22.30 20.66
N THR A 345 -1.76 -23.07 19.62
CA THR A 345 -0.91 -24.17 19.20
C THR A 345 -0.41 -23.89 17.79
N VAL A 346 0.90 -23.81 17.61
CA VAL A 346 1.54 -23.64 16.30
C VAL A 346 2.32 -24.90 16.00
N THR A 347 1.91 -25.64 14.97
CA THR A 347 2.52 -26.90 14.55
C THR A 347 3.15 -26.77 13.17
N ASP A 348 4.39 -27.19 13.02
CA ASP A 348 5.09 -27.29 11.73
C ASP A 348 5.56 -28.72 11.44
N ASP A 349 5.77 -29.03 10.16
CA ASP A 349 6.22 -30.34 9.66
C ASP A 349 7.74 -30.44 9.44
N GLY A 350 8.51 -29.60 10.15
CA GLY A 350 9.96 -29.55 10.08
C GLY A 350 10.67 -30.78 10.65
N PRO A 351 12.02 -30.80 10.64
CA PRO A 351 12.83 -31.95 11.05
C PRO A 351 12.74 -32.30 12.54
N GLY A 352 12.06 -31.49 13.34
CA GLY A 352 12.01 -31.64 14.79
C GLY A 352 13.19 -30.97 15.50
N VAL A 353 13.11 -30.92 16.83
CA VAL A 353 14.16 -30.45 17.73
C VAL A 353 14.74 -31.66 18.45
N ARG A 354 16.07 -31.83 18.39
CA ARG A 354 16.76 -32.92 19.10
C ARG A 354 16.50 -32.83 20.59
N GLU A 355 16.28 -33.97 21.23
CA GLU A 355 15.93 -34.05 22.67
C GLU A 355 16.94 -33.30 23.56
N GLU A 356 18.23 -33.38 23.23
CA GLU A 356 19.33 -32.66 23.90
C GLU A 356 19.23 -31.14 23.80
N ASP A 357 18.65 -30.62 22.72
CA ASP A 357 18.55 -29.18 22.45
C ASP A 357 17.24 -28.58 23.01
N GLN A 358 16.21 -29.39 23.28
CA GLN A 358 14.86 -28.90 23.63
C GLN A 358 14.81 -28.01 24.88
N ALA A 359 15.68 -28.27 25.86
CA ALA A 359 15.79 -27.43 27.06
C ALA A 359 16.44 -26.06 26.79
N ASP A 360 17.23 -25.98 25.72
CA ASP A 360 18.14 -24.87 25.45
C ASP A 360 17.68 -23.98 24.30
N ILE A 361 16.74 -24.44 23.46
CA ILE A 361 16.23 -23.65 22.32
C ILE A 361 15.61 -22.30 22.70
N PHE A 362 15.20 -22.14 23.97
CA PHE A 362 14.65 -20.90 24.48
C PHE A 362 15.69 -20.02 25.19
N LYS A 363 16.94 -20.47 25.34
CA LYS A 363 18.02 -19.69 25.95
C LYS A 363 18.52 -18.64 24.97
N ALA A 364 18.82 -17.45 25.50
CA ALA A 364 19.35 -16.35 24.69
C ALA A 364 20.69 -16.74 24.05
N GLY A 365 20.80 -16.54 22.74
CA GLY A 365 22.01 -16.84 21.97
C GLY A 365 22.18 -18.29 21.54
N PHE A 366 21.24 -19.19 21.89
CA PHE A 366 21.27 -20.58 21.42
C PHE A 366 20.83 -20.65 19.95
N SER A 367 21.74 -21.07 19.06
CA SER A 367 21.42 -21.31 17.66
C SER A 367 22.23 -22.48 17.10
N THR A 368 21.54 -23.37 16.40
CA THR A 368 22.14 -24.47 15.64
C THR A 368 22.49 -24.07 14.20
N LYS A 369 22.13 -22.84 13.79
CA LYS A 369 22.27 -22.33 12.41
C LYS A 369 23.39 -21.28 12.34
N ILE A 370 24.63 -21.74 12.37
CA ILE A 370 25.82 -20.89 12.20
C ILE A 370 26.32 -21.02 10.75
N ASN A 371 26.24 -19.94 9.96
CA ASN A 371 26.84 -19.93 8.63
C ASN A 371 28.29 -19.46 8.71
N PHE A 372 29.22 -20.41 8.76
CA PHE A 372 30.66 -20.15 8.83
C PHE A 372 31.25 -19.50 7.56
N SER A 373 30.50 -19.44 6.45
CA SER A 373 30.97 -18.88 5.18
C SER A 373 30.63 -17.39 4.98
N THR A 374 29.53 -16.91 5.57
CA THR A 374 29.09 -15.50 5.46
C THR A 374 29.35 -14.68 6.72
N GLY A 375 29.66 -15.31 7.86
CA GLY A 375 29.76 -14.64 9.16
C GLY A 375 28.40 -14.22 9.74
N GLU A 376 27.30 -14.53 9.05
CA GLU A 376 25.95 -14.33 9.56
C GLU A 376 25.64 -15.39 10.62
N VAL A 377 25.62 -14.95 11.87
CA VAL A 377 25.05 -15.74 12.96
C VAL A 377 23.55 -15.47 12.92
N ASN A 378 22.74 -16.49 12.58
CA ASN A 378 21.32 -16.41 12.89
C ASN A 378 21.22 -16.58 14.41
N ARG A 379 21.28 -15.48 15.16
CA ARG A 379 21.71 -15.37 16.59
C ARG A 379 20.84 -16.13 17.61
N GLY A 380 19.90 -16.98 17.18
CA GLY A 380 19.08 -17.75 18.12
C GLY A 380 18.09 -16.89 18.89
N LEU A 381 17.69 -15.75 18.32
CA LEU A 381 17.02 -14.67 19.03
C LEU A 381 15.48 -14.83 19.03
N GLY A 382 14.93 -15.52 18.04
CA GLY A 382 13.49 -15.56 17.80
C GLY A 382 12.72 -16.30 18.89
N LEU A 383 13.10 -17.53 19.22
CA LEU A 383 12.38 -18.34 20.22
C LEU A 383 12.56 -17.82 21.64
N ASN A 384 13.72 -17.23 21.96
CA ASN A 384 13.91 -16.55 23.24
C ASN A 384 13.00 -15.31 23.38
N LEU A 385 12.83 -14.52 22.31
CA LEU A 385 11.89 -13.40 22.29
C LEU A 385 10.44 -13.87 22.48
N VAL A 386 10.04 -14.97 21.84
CA VAL A 386 8.71 -15.57 22.04
C VAL A 386 8.48 -15.89 23.52
N LYS A 387 9.46 -16.53 24.17
CA LYS A 387 9.38 -16.85 25.61
C LYS A 387 9.27 -15.58 26.46
N ASP A 388 10.12 -14.58 26.21
CA ASP A 388 10.14 -13.33 26.98
C ASP A 388 8.81 -12.55 26.81
N LEU A 389 8.20 -12.55 25.62
CA LEU A 389 6.89 -11.94 25.38
C LEU A 389 5.78 -12.71 26.12
N VAL A 390 5.72 -14.02 25.97
CA VAL A 390 4.68 -14.87 26.58
C VAL A 390 4.77 -14.83 28.11
N GLU A 391 5.92 -15.17 28.68
CA GLU A 391 6.08 -15.28 30.13
C GLU A 391 6.24 -13.91 30.80
N GLY A 392 7.05 -13.03 30.22
CA GLY A 392 7.41 -11.75 30.82
C GLY A 392 6.37 -10.64 30.61
N GLN A 393 5.75 -10.59 29.43
CA GLN A 393 4.83 -9.50 29.06
C GLN A 393 3.35 -9.87 29.21
N PHE A 394 3.01 -11.14 28.95
CA PHE A 394 1.65 -11.66 29.04
C PHE A 394 1.40 -12.47 30.32
N GLY A 395 2.44 -12.82 31.10
CA GLY A 395 2.28 -13.67 32.28
C GLY A 395 1.79 -15.08 31.96
N GLY A 396 2.03 -15.53 30.73
CA GLY A 396 1.63 -16.82 30.20
C GLY A 396 2.66 -17.92 30.38
N THR A 397 2.47 -19.04 29.67
CA THR A 397 3.43 -20.15 29.61
C THR A 397 3.67 -20.61 28.17
N LEU A 398 4.89 -21.06 27.89
CA LEU A 398 5.31 -21.61 26.60
C LEU A 398 5.81 -23.05 26.79
N ALA A 399 5.28 -23.98 25.99
CA ALA A 399 5.71 -25.37 25.98
C ALA A 399 6.07 -25.83 24.56
N LEU A 400 6.95 -26.81 24.47
CA LEU A 400 7.38 -27.47 23.24
C LEU A 400 7.01 -28.96 23.29
N SER A 401 6.48 -29.48 22.20
CA SER A 401 6.45 -30.91 21.90
C SER A 401 7.03 -31.09 20.50
N SER A 402 8.11 -31.83 20.35
CA SER A 402 8.77 -31.98 19.06
C SER A 402 9.22 -33.41 18.82
N ILE A 403 8.81 -33.93 17.68
CA ILE A 403 9.26 -35.18 17.08
C ILE A 403 9.65 -34.90 15.62
N PRO A 404 10.49 -35.74 14.99
CA PRO A 404 10.78 -35.59 13.56
C PRO A 404 9.50 -35.56 12.72
N GLY A 405 9.32 -34.51 11.91
CA GLY A 405 8.13 -34.31 11.08
C GLY A 405 6.95 -33.63 11.78
N SER A 406 7.07 -33.28 13.07
CA SER A 406 6.05 -32.51 13.79
C SER A 406 6.64 -31.77 14.99
N THR A 407 6.74 -30.44 14.90
CA THR A 407 7.10 -29.57 16.03
C THR A 407 5.93 -28.70 16.41
N THR A 408 5.54 -28.73 17.67
CA THR A 408 4.39 -28.01 18.21
C THR A 408 4.79 -27.12 19.36
N PHE A 409 4.56 -25.81 19.20
CA PHE A 409 4.65 -24.83 20.28
C PHE A 409 3.27 -24.57 20.85
N THR A 410 3.12 -24.68 22.17
CA THR A 410 1.88 -24.39 22.90
C THR A 410 2.07 -23.16 23.77
N ILE A 411 1.32 -22.09 23.47
CA ILE A 411 1.34 -20.82 24.20
C ILE A 411 0.03 -20.72 24.98
N ARG A 412 0.12 -20.41 26.28
CA ARG A 412 -1.07 -20.13 27.12
C ARG A 412 -0.97 -18.71 27.65
N ILE A 413 -1.99 -17.88 27.40
CA ILE A 413 -2.04 -16.48 27.83
C ILE A 413 -3.35 -16.21 28.59
N PRO A 414 -3.31 -15.53 29.76
CA PRO A 414 -4.53 -15.10 30.46
C PRO A 414 -5.41 -14.19 29.59
N GLN A 415 -6.72 -14.45 29.54
CA GLN A 415 -7.66 -13.68 28.71
C GLN A 415 -7.68 -12.18 29.08
N GLU A 416 -7.50 -11.83 30.35
CA GLU A 416 -7.43 -10.44 30.84
C GLU A 416 -6.27 -9.63 30.25
N LYS A 417 -5.19 -10.30 29.83
CA LYS A 417 -4.02 -9.66 29.20
C LYS A 417 -4.15 -9.52 27.69
N MET A 418 -5.19 -10.13 27.11
CA MET A 418 -5.42 -10.24 25.67
C MET A 418 -6.63 -9.43 25.22
N LYS A 419 -7.77 -9.57 25.90
CA LYS A 419 -9.03 -8.95 25.50
C LYS A 419 -9.07 -7.49 25.92
N VAL A 420 -9.40 -6.62 24.97
CA VAL A 420 -9.99 -5.32 25.26
C VAL A 420 -11.49 -5.46 25.02
N VAL A 421 -12.32 -5.08 25.99
CA VAL A 421 -13.77 -4.99 25.78
C VAL A 421 -14.01 -3.80 24.86
N VAL A 422 -14.44 -4.08 23.62
CA VAL A 422 -14.80 -3.05 22.61
C VAL A 422 -16.20 -2.52 22.89
#